data_AF-A0A090Y5B2-F1
#
_entry.id   AF-A0A090Y5B2-F1
#
_cell.length_a   1.000
_cell.length_b   1.000
_cell.length_c   1.000
_cell.angle_alpha   90.00
_cell.angle_beta   90.00
_cell.angle_gamma   90.00
#
_symmetry.space_group_name_H-M   'P 1'
#
loop_
_entity.id
_entity.type
_entity.pdbx_description
1 polymer ?
#
loop_
_entity_poly.entity_id
_entity_poly.type
_entity_poly.pdbx_seq_one_letter_code
_entity_poly.pdbx_strand_id
1 'polypeptide(L)'
;MIRSLQAYPIIDIIHHTAPPEGMNLDYGPVCKEGHAYRYDSFDPKYETLRYTRPSECKECPFAESGCQKVFKIRIETDVRKHTYPARGSKGFKELYKKRTAVERVFAYLKGYYGLKRTRHRGVRANVDFQLSILAYNLTKFALDKLNKRLPQAA
;
A
#
# COMPACT_ATOMS: atom_id res chain seq x y z
N MET A 1 10.52 8.08 -11.31
CA MET A 1 9.49 7.36 -12.08
C MET A 1 8.21 7.09 -11.27
N ILE A 2 8.26 6.62 -10.01
CA ILE A 2 7.04 6.39 -9.20
C ILE A 2 6.56 7.68 -8.50
N ARG A 3 7.47 8.43 -7.85
CA ARG A 3 7.14 9.73 -7.23
C ARG A 3 6.68 10.79 -8.24
N SER A 4 7.14 10.71 -9.49
CA SER A 4 6.68 11.57 -10.60
C SER A 4 5.23 11.29 -11.02
N LEU A 5 4.65 10.16 -10.62
CA LEU A 5 3.24 9.82 -10.80
C LEU A 5 2.40 10.14 -9.56
N GLN A 6 2.96 10.85 -8.57
CA GLN A 6 2.34 11.13 -7.27
C GLN A 6 1.85 9.86 -6.55
N ALA A 7 2.48 8.71 -6.82
CA ALA A 7 2.16 7.45 -6.21
C ALA A 7 3.14 7.12 -5.09
N TYR A 8 2.61 6.57 -3.99
CA TYR A 8 3.38 6.12 -2.85
C TYR A 8 3.37 4.58 -2.77
N PRO A 9 4.49 3.96 -2.37
CA PRO A 9 4.57 2.51 -2.34
C PRO A 9 3.74 1.94 -1.18
N ILE A 10 2.91 0.95 -1.49
CA ILE A 10 2.21 0.12 -0.51
C ILE A 10 2.95 -1.21 -0.44
N ILE A 11 3.75 -1.37 0.60
CA ILE A 11 4.60 -2.53 0.79
C ILE A 11 4.08 -3.33 1.97
N ASP A 12 4.05 -4.64 1.82
CA ASP A 12 3.66 -5.53 2.90
C ASP A 12 4.72 -5.55 4.02
N ILE A 13 4.28 -5.74 5.26
CA ILE A 13 5.18 -5.95 6.39
C ILE A 13 4.92 -7.33 6.95
N ILE A 14 5.98 -8.11 7.08
CA ILE A 14 5.94 -9.35 7.85
C ILE A 14 6.35 -8.99 9.26
N HIS A 15 5.44 -9.18 10.22
CA HIS A 15 5.70 -8.91 11.64
C HIS A 15 6.54 -10.03 12.25
N HIS A 16 7.85 -10.01 11.99
CA HIS A 16 8.81 -10.88 12.68
C HIS A 16 9.26 -10.31 14.03
N THR A 17 9.13 -9.00 14.21
CA THR A 17 9.62 -8.27 15.38
C THR A 17 8.50 -7.36 15.89
N ALA A 18 8.42 -7.21 17.22
CA ALA A 18 7.53 -6.25 17.84
C ALA A 18 7.83 -4.82 17.34
N PRO A 19 6.81 -3.94 17.23
CA PRO A 19 7.04 -2.54 16.90
C PRO A 19 7.93 -1.88 17.96
N PRO A 20 8.70 -0.84 17.59
CA PRO A 20 9.50 -0.07 18.55
C PRO A 20 8.64 0.49 19.70
N GLU A 21 9.26 0.71 20.86
CA GLU A 21 8.59 1.35 21.98
C GLU A 21 7.95 2.69 21.56
N GLY A 22 6.71 2.93 22.00
CA GLY A 22 5.94 4.10 21.61
C GLY A 22 5.30 4.03 20.23
N MET A 23 5.30 2.88 19.55
CA MET A 23 4.55 2.63 18.31
C MET A 23 3.57 1.46 18.45
N ASN A 24 2.45 1.54 17.72
CA ASN A 24 1.49 0.43 17.61
C ASN A 24 1.89 -0.53 16.47
N LEU A 25 1.09 -1.58 16.26
CA LEU A 25 1.28 -2.57 15.18
C LEU A 25 1.27 -1.97 13.77
N ASP A 26 0.55 -0.86 13.58
CA ASP A 26 0.49 -0.10 12.34
C ASP A 26 1.62 0.95 12.23
N TYR A 27 2.58 0.97 13.16
CA TYR A 27 3.68 1.95 13.24
C TYR A 27 3.21 3.41 13.38
N GLY A 28 2.01 3.60 13.93
CA GLY A 28 1.54 4.89 14.43
C GLY A 28 2.06 5.15 15.85
N PRO A 29 2.34 6.41 16.21
CA PRO A 29 2.81 6.74 17.55
C PRO A 29 1.75 6.47 18.62
N VAL A 30 2.19 6.14 19.82
CA VAL A 30 1.37 5.81 21.00
C VAL A 30 1.86 6.63 22.20
N CYS A 31 0.93 7.16 23.00
CA CYS A 31 1.28 7.89 24.23
C CYS A 31 1.74 6.91 25.33
N LYS A 32 2.37 7.42 26.39
CA LYS A 32 2.83 6.62 27.55
C LYS A 32 1.72 5.81 28.23
N GLU A 33 0.48 6.27 28.12
CA GLU A 33 -0.73 5.59 28.63
C GLU A 33 -1.26 4.50 27.68
N GLY A 34 -0.63 4.29 26.51
CA GLY A 34 -1.06 3.28 25.53
C GLY A 34 -2.09 3.76 24.50
N HIS A 35 -2.54 5.02 24.57
CA HIS A 35 -3.46 5.58 23.58
C HIS A 35 -2.76 5.89 22.24
N ALA A 36 -3.27 5.31 21.15
CA ALA A 36 -2.73 5.51 19.81
C ALA A 36 -3.11 6.89 19.24
N TYR A 37 -2.15 7.55 18.60
CA TYR A 37 -2.41 8.81 17.93
C TYR A 37 -3.21 8.61 16.65
N ARG A 38 -4.06 9.60 16.33
CA ARG A 38 -4.92 9.56 15.15
C ARG A 38 -4.19 10.18 13.97
N TYR A 39 -4.20 9.48 12.84
CA TYR A 39 -3.75 10.07 11.58
C TYR A 39 -4.67 11.25 11.20
N ASP A 40 -4.04 12.40 10.94
CA ASP A 40 -4.73 13.66 10.64
C ASP A 40 -4.59 14.00 9.15
N SER A 41 -3.36 14.18 8.70
CA SER A 41 -3.09 14.70 7.36
C SER A 41 -1.71 14.27 6.83
N PHE A 42 -1.52 14.44 5.53
CA PHE A 42 -0.25 14.21 4.85
C PHE A 42 0.22 15.50 4.19
N ASP A 43 1.48 15.84 4.40
CA ASP A 43 2.15 16.96 3.75
C ASP A 43 2.91 16.45 2.52
N PRO A 44 2.44 16.74 1.28
CA PRO A 44 3.09 16.25 0.07
C PRO A 44 4.44 16.90 -0.20
N LYS A 45 4.71 18.11 0.32
CA LYS A 45 5.98 18.83 0.07
C LYS A 45 7.15 18.17 0.79
N TYR A 46 6.90 17.69 2.00
CA TYR A 46 7.92 17.05 2.85
C TYR A 46 7.67 15.56 3.05
N GLU A 47 6.73 14.97 2.30
CA GLU A 47 6.29 13.58 2.41
C GLU A 47 6.09 13.15 3.88
N THR A 48 5.38 13.97 4.66
CA THR A 48 5.29 13.84 6.12
C THR A 48 3.87 13.50 6.55
N LEU A 49 3.72 12.40 7.28
CA LEU A 49 2.49 12.01 7.96
C LEU A 49 2.34 12.79 9.27
N ARG A 50 1.17 13.37 9.48
CA ARG A 50 0.82 14.10 10.70
C ARG A 50 -0.15 13.26 11.52
N TYR A 51 0.21 13.06 12.78
CA TYR A 51 -0.59 12.34 13.77
C TYR A 51 -0.94 13.30 14.91
N THR A 52 -2.22 13.40 15.22
CA THR A 52 -2.73 14.27 16.28
C THR A 52 -3.10 13.46 17.50
N ARG A 53 -2.95 14.09 18.66
CA ARG A 53 -3.29 13.51 19.96
C ARG A 53 -4.75 13.04 19.97
N PRO A 54 -5.02 11.85 20.51
CA PRO A 54 -6.39 11.34 20.61
C PRO A 54 -7.22 12.18 21.58
N SER A 55 -8.54 12.14 21.43
CA SER A 55 -9.50 12.89 22.24
C SER A 55 -9.48 12.52 23.73
N GLU A 56 -9.13 11.27 24.01
CA GLU A 56 -9.05 10.63 25.32
C GLU A 56 -7.93 11.26 26.14
N CYS A 57 -6.81 11.55 25.49
CA CYS A 57 -5.79 12.39 26.06
C CYS A 57 -6.18 13.86 25.82
N LYS A 58 -7.16 14.48 26.47
CA LYS A 58 -7.27 15.97 26.48
C LYS A 58 -6.57 16.57 27.68
N GLU A 59 -6.68 15.90 28.82
CA GLU A 59 -6.05 16.24 30.10
C GLU A 59 -4.99 15.18 30.45
N CYS A 60 -4.02 14.96 29.55
CA CYS A 60 -2.96 13.99 29.81
C CYS A 60 -1.99 14.54 30.87
N PRO A 61 -1.79 13.83 31.99
CA PRO A 61 -0.83 14.24 33.02
C PRO A 61 0.61 14.25 32.51
N PHE A 62 0.89 13.60 31.37
CA PHE A 62 2.21 13.56 30.73
C PHE A 62 2.39 14.58 29.59
N ALA A 63 1.54 15.61 29.52
CA ALA A 63 1.61 16.63 28.48
C ALA A 63 2.97 17.36 28.44
N GLU A 64 3.58 17.60 29.60
CA GLU A 64 4.89 18.27 29.70
C GLU A 64 6.08 17.30 29.67
N SER A 65 5.86 16.04 30.05
CA SER A 65 6.93 15.05 30.31
C SER A 65 7.07 13.95 29.25
N GLY A 66 6.32 14.01 28.15
CA GLY A 66 6.60 13.14 27.00
C GLY A 66 5.52 12.95 25.94
N CYS A 67 4.25 13.34 26.16
CA CYS A 67 3.21 13.21 25.13
C CYS A 67 3.04 14.51 24.32
N GLN A 68 3.56 14.52 23.09
CA GLN A 68 3.48 15.66 22.17
C GLN A 68 2.06 15.85 21.61
N LYS A 69 1.68 17.09 21.28
CA LYS A 69 0.37 17.38 20.67
C LYS A 69 0.24 16.83 19.25
N VAL A 70 1.32 16.89 18.48
CA VAL A 70 1.37 16.47 17.07
C VAL A 70 2.69 15.76 16.80
N PHE A 71 2.61 14.54 16.29
CA PHE A 71 3.76 13.82 15.75
C PHE A 71 3.83 14.02 14.23
N LYS A 72 5.04 14.29 13.73
CA LYS A 72 5.33 14.43 12.31
C LYS A 72 6.37 13.38 11.92
N ILE A 73 6.00 12.45 11.05
CA ILE A 73 6.87 11.34 10.64
C ILE A 73 7.03 11.39 9.13
N ARG A 74 8.27 11.48 8.65
CA ARG A 74 8.58 11.42 7.21
C ARG A 74 8.47 9.98 6.71
N ILE A 75 7.91 9.80 5.52
CA ILE A 75 7.83 8.49 4.84
C ILE A 75 9.25 7.92 4.60
N GLU A 76 10.22 8.79 4.32
CA GLU A 76 11.61 8.40 4.03
C GLU A 76 12.30 7.71 5.20
N THR A 77 11.86 7.92 6.44
CA THR A 77 12.42 7.24 7.62
C THR A 77 12.36 5.73 7.46
N ASP A 78 11.23 5.21 6.99
CA ASP A 78 11.06 3.80 6.62
C ASP A 78 9.80 3.67 5.75
N VAL A 79 9.98 3.52 4.44
CA VAL A 79 8.90 3.47 3.46
C VAL A 79 7.96 2.27 3.64
N ARG A 80 8.38 1.23 4.35
CA ARG A 80 7.52 0.09 4.64
C ARG A 80 6.61 0.44 5.81
N LYS A 81 7.17 0.97 6.90
CA LYS A 81 6.45 1.31 8.13
C LYS A 81 5.56 2.54 7.95
N HIS A 82 6.10 3.61 7.39
CA HIS A 82 5.43 4.88 7.19
C HIS A 82 5.15 5.07 5.71
N THR A 83 3.88 5.07 5.34
CA THR A 83 3.42 5.22 3.95
C THR A 83 2.20 6.11 3.86
N TYR A 84 1.88 6.59 2.66
CA TYR A 84 0.66 7.34 2.38
C TYR A 84 -0.24 6.55 1.42
N PRO A 85 -1.53 6.34 1.76
CA PRO A 85 -2.20 6.66 3.02
C PRO A 85 -1.58 5.95 4.24
N ALA A 86 -1.70 6.56 5.42
CA ALA A 86 -1.14 6.01 6.66
C ALA A 86 -1.53 4.54 6.86
N ARG A 87 -0.60 3.72 7.33
CA ARG A 87 -0.86 2.31 7.65
C ARG A 87 -1.97 2.20 8.70
N GLY A 88 -2.79 1.16 8.58
CA GLY A 88 -4.00 0.99 9.41
C GLY A 88 -5.20 1.84 9.00
N SER A 89 -5.00 2.92 8.22
CA SER A 89 -6.11 3.77 7.74
C SER A 89 -7.05 3.01 6.80
N LYS A 90 -8.29 3.50 6.67
CA LYS A 90 -9.27 2.94 5.73
C LYS A 90 -8.75 2.95 4.29
N GLY A 91 -8.17 4.07 3.85
CA GLY A 91 -7.59 4.20 2.52
C GLY A 91 -6.44 3.23 2.27
N PHE A 92 -5.58 3.01 3.27
CA PHE A 92 -4.52 2.00 3.15
C PHE A 92 -5.12 0.59 2.97
N LYS A 93 -6.10 0.21 3.80
CA LYS A 93 -6.75 -1.11 3.71
C LYS A 93 -7.43 -1.34 2.37
N GLU A 94 -8.09 -0.34 1.82
CA GLU A 94 -8.75 -0.41 0.51
C GLU A 94 -7.74 -0.57 -0.63
N LEU A 95 -6.66 0.21 -0.62
CA LEU A 95 -5.62 0.11 -1.64
C LEU A 95 -4.85 -1.21 -1.52
N TYR A 96 -4.55 -1.64 -0.30
CA TYR A 96 -3.85 -2.91 -0.05
C TYR A 96 -4.67 -4.11 -0.58
N LYS A 97 -6.00 -4.11 -0.40
CA LYS A 97 -6.88 -5.16 -0.97
C LYS A 97 -6.79 -5.27 -2.49
N LYS A 98 -6.44 -4.19 -3.22
CA LYS A 98 -6.29 -4.23 -4.68
C LYS A 98 -5.07 -5.05 -5.13
N ARG A 99 -4.10 -5.34 -4.24
CA ARG A 99 -2.92 -6.18 -4.54
C ARG A 99 -3.29 -7.56 -5.06
N THR A 100 -4.34 -8.17 -4.51
CA THR A 100 -4.82 -9.49 -4.93
C THR A 100 -5.25 -9.52 -6.41
N ALA A 101 -5.71 -8.39 -6.97
CA ALA A 101 -5.98 -8.32 -8.41
C ALA A 101 -4.70 -8.48 -9.23
N VAL A 102 -3.62 -7.83 -8.82
CA VAL A 102 -2.30 -7.92 -9.46
C VAL A 102 -1.73 -9.34 -9.34
N GLU A 103 -1.84 -9.97 -8.17
CA GLU A 103 -1.41 -11.36 -7.96
C GLU A 103 -2.16 -12.34 -8.88
N ARG A 104 -3.48 -12.15 -9.06
CA ARG A 104 -4.28 -12.94 -10.00
C ARG A 104 -3.80 -12.77 -11.44
N VAL A 105 -3.48 -11.55 -11.87
CA VAL A 105 -2.91 -11.29 -13.21
C VAL A 105 -1.60 -12.06 -13.38
N PHE A 106 -0.68 -11.99 -12.42
CA PHE A 106 0.57 -12.73 -12.47
C PHE A 106 0.37 -14.24 -12.48
N ALA A 107 -0.59 -14.77 -11.72
CA ALA A 107 -0.94 -16.19 -11.75
C ALA A 107 -1.43 -16.60 -13.14
N TYR A 108 -2.29 -15.81 -13.78
CA TYR A 108 -2.74 -16.07 -15.15
C TYR A 108 -1.60 -16.02 -16.16
N LEU A 109 -0.76 -15.00 -16.10
CA LEU A 109 0.36 -14.86 -17.03
C LEU A 109 1.34 -16.03 -16.91
N LYS A 110 1.64 -16.48 -15.68
CA LYS A 110 2.48 -17.64 -15.40
C LYS A 110 1.84 -18.95 -15.85
N GLY A 111 0.55 -19.14 -15.57
CA GLY A 111 -0.17 -20.38 -15.85
C GLY A 111 -0.57 -20.52 -17.32
N TYR A 112 -1.40 -19.61 -17.82
CA TYR A 112 -2.05 -19.72 -19.13
C TYR A 112 -1.22 -19.10 -20.26
N TYR A 113 -0.51 -17.99 -20.01
CA TYR A 113 0.19 -17.25 -21.06
C TYR A 113 1.68 -17.61 -21.18
N GLY A 114 2.09 -18.75 -20.63
CA GLY A 114 3.40 -19.34 -20.93
C GLY A 114 4.59 -18.72 -20.21
N LEU A 115 4.42 -17.71 -19.35
CA LEU A 115 5.56 -17.09 -18.63
C LEU A 115 6.30 -18.06 -17.72
N LYS A 116 5.66 -19.13 -17.22
CA LYS A 116 6.35 -20.17 -16.44
C LYS A 116 7.20 -21.11 -17.32
N ARG A 117 6.90 -21.17 -18.63
CA ARG A 117 7.50 -22.12 -19.59
C ARG A 117 8.59 -21.50 -20.46
N THR A 118 8.74 -20.17 -20.48
CA THR A 118 9.84 -19.55 -21.23
C THR A 118 11.19 -20.00 -20.68
N ARG A 119 12.08 -20.39 -21.59
CA ARG A 119 13.50 -20.69 -21.29
C ARG A 119 14.44 -19.62 -21.83
N HIS A 120 13.87 -18.59 -22.46
CA HIS A 120 14.64 -17.50 -23.07
C HIS A 120 15.22 -16.60 -21.97
N ARG A 121 16.34 -15.93 -22.28
CA ARG A 121 17.04 -15.00 -21.38
C ARG A 121 17.35 -13.69 -22.08
N GLY A 122 17.66 -12.65 -21.31
CA GLY A 122 18.00 -11.33 -21.84
C GLY A 122 16.88 -10.75 -22.71
N VAL A 123 17.23 -10.23 -23.88
CA VAL A 123 16.29 -9.57 -24.79
C VAL A 123 15.14 -10.49 -25.20
N ARG A 124 15.42 -11.77 -25.47
CA ARG A 124 14.38 -12.74 -25.89
C ARG A 124 13.34 -12.99 -24.78
N ALA A 125 13.75 -13.01 -23.52
CA ALA A 125 12.82 -13.11 -22.40
C ALA A 125 11.90 -11.90 -22.29
N ASN A 126 12.41 -10.70 -22.63
CA ASN A 126 11.62 -9.48 -22.64
C ASN A 126 10.54 -9.53 -23.74
N VAL A 127 10.91 -9.98 -24.94
CA VAL A 127 9.95 -10.18 -26.05
C VAL A 127 8.87 -11.19 -25.66
N ASP A 128 9.23 -12.35 -25.11
CA ASP A 128 8.26 -13.33 -24.62
C ASP A 128 7.30 -12.70 -23.60
N PHE A 129 7.85 -11.92 -22.66
CA PHE A 129 7.07 -11.24 -21.63
C PHE A 129 6.09 -10.22 -22.21
N GLN A 130 6.54 -9.39 -23.15
CA GLN A 130 5.70 -8.41 -23.83
C GLN A 130 4.57 -9.09 -24.62
N LEU A 131 4.87 -10.17 -25.34
CA LEU A 131 3.87 -10.95 -26.07
C LEU A 131 2.83 -11.58 -25.14
N SER A 132 3.25 -12.17 -24.01
CA SER A 132 2.33 -12.72 -23.01
C SER A 132 1.40 -11.65 -22.43
N ILE A 133 1.92 -10.47 -22.11
CA ILE A 133 1.11 -9.35 -21.61
C ILE A 133 0.15 -8.83 -22.67
N LEU A 134 0.62 -8.67 -23.91
CA LEU A 134 -0.20 -8.22 -25.02
C LEU A 134 -1.39 -9.18 -25.23
N ALA A 135 -1.12 -10.49 -25.27
CA ALA A 135 -2.16 -11.50 -25.42
C ALA A 135 -3.17 -11.48 -24.26
N TYR A 136 -2.69 -11.32 -23.02
CA TYR A 136 -3.56 -11.19 -21.85
C TYR A 136 -4.48 -9.98 -21.94
N ASN A 137 -3.90 -8.81 -22.25
CA ASN A 137 -4.66 -7.56 -22.37
C ASN A 137 -5.69 -7.62 -23.49
N LEU A 138 -5.32 -8.19 -24.65
CA LEU A 138 -6.25 -8.39 -25.77
C LEU A 138 -7.41 -9.31 -25.39
N THR A 139 -7.12 -10.41 -24.69
CA THR A 139 -8.16 -11.35 -24.24
C THR A 139 -9.10 -10.68 -23.25
N LYS A 140 -8.56 -9.93 -22.28
CA LYS A 140 -9.39 -9.18 -21.32
C LYS A 140 -10.22 -8.08 -21.98
N PHE A 141 -9.63 -7.33 -22.90
CA PHE A 141 -10.36 -6.32 -23.66
C PHE A 141 -11.50 -6.91 -24.49
N ALA A 142 -11.27 -8.06 -25.14
CA ALA A 142 -12.31 -8.76 -25.90
C ALA A 142 -13.44 -9.25 -24.99
N LEU A 143 -13.10 -9.85 -23.83
CA LEU A 143 -14.08 -10.27 -22.83
C LEU A 143 -14.88 -9.09 -22.27
N ASP A 144 -14.24 -7.97 -21.95
CA ASP A 144 -14.92 -6.77 -21.47
C ASP A 144 -15.89 -6.21 -22.52
N LYS A 145 -15.51 -6.22 -23.80
CA LYS A 145 -16.41 -5.86 -24.90
C LYS A 145 -17.60 -6.81 -25.02
N LEU A 146 -17.38 -8.11 -24.86
CA LEU A 146 -18.43 -9.12 -24.92
C LEU A 146 -19.40 -8.95 -23.74
N ASN A 147 -18.89 -8.79 -22.52
CA ASN A 147 -19.68 -8.60 -21.31
C ASN A 147 -20.57 -7.36 -21.37
N LYS A 148 -20.13 -6.29 -22.05
CA LYS A 148 -20.97 -5.10 -22.29
C LYS A 148 -22.13 -5.35 -23.26
N ARG A 149 -22.01 -6.34 -24.14
CA ARG A 149 -23.02 -6.70 -25.15
C ARG A 149 -24.02 -7.72 -24.63
N LEU A 150 -23.64 -8.52 -23.65
CA LEU A 150 -24.54 -9.46 -23.01
C LEU A 150 -25.48 -8.69 -22.06
N PRO A 151 -26.80 -8.98 -22.06
CA PRO A 151 -27.69 -8.44 -21.04
C PRO A 151 -27.18 -8.90 -19.67
N GLN A 152 -27.12 -7.98 -18.71
CA GLN A 152 -26.83 -8.37 -17.32
C GLN A 152 -27.97 -9.29 -16.88
N ALA A 153 -27.65 -10.56 -16.61
CA ALA A 153 -28.59 -11.47 -15.99
C ALA A 153 -28.99 -10.85 -14.63
N ALA A 154 -30.29 -10.56 -14.48
CA ALA A 154 -30.89 -10.01 -13.28
C ALA A 154 -30.75 -10.99 -12.09
#